data_AF-A0A8T6V108-F1
#
_entry.id   AF-A0A8T6V108-F1
#
_cell.length_a   1.000
_cell.length_b   1.000
_cell.length_c   1.000
_cell.angle_alpha   90.00
_cell.angle_beta   90.00
_cell.angle_gamma   90.00
#
_symmetry.space_group_name_H-M   'P 1'
#
loop_
_entity.id
_entity.type
_entity.pdbx_description
1 polymer ?
#
loop_
_entity_poly.entity_id
_entity_poly.type
_entity_poly.pdbx_seq_one_letter_code
_entity_poly.pdbx_strand_id
1 'polypeptide(L)'
;MTELKIKIPKELEKKMKELPTDVSQFVIEAIEERLAERRLKRSTSFRTLLLKVFDRMTEESRLSDEDCLRLGKEVNKEVARRYHLVE
;
A
#
# COMPACT_ATOMS: atom_id res chain seq x y z
N MET A 1 -21.22 -11.24 -21.68
CA MET A 1 -20.24 -10.14 -21.53
C MET A 1 -20.96 -8.96 -20.92
N THR A 2 -20.39 -8.35 -19.89
CA THR A 2 -20.97 -7.17 -19.24
C THR A 2 -20.08 -5.98 -19.57
N GLU A 3 -20.66 -4.90 -20.09
CA GLU A 3 -19.92 -3.69 -20.45
C GLU A 3 -19.86 -2.73 -19.27
N LEU A 4 -18.65 -2.24 -18.96
CA LEU A 4 -18.41 -1.32 -17.86
C LEU A 4 -18.06 0.06 -18.43
N LYS A 5 -18.94 1.05 -18.23
CA LYS A 5 -18.71 2.44 -18.66
C LYS A 5 -18.08 3.25 -17.53
N ILE A 6 -16.83 3.65 -17.73
CA ILE A 6 -16.04 4.43 -16.77
C ILE A 6 -15.57 5.73 -17.41
N LYS A 7 -15.64 6.82 -16.64
CA LYS A 7 -15.08 8.12 -17.07
C LYS A 7 -13.58 8.14 -16.74
N ILE A 8 -12.76 8.16 -17.78
CA ILE A 8 -11.31 8.26 -17.65
C ILE A 8 -10.91 9.74 -17.83
N PRO A 9 -10.07 10.31 -16.95
CA PRO A 9 -9.51 11.65 -17.15
C PRO A 9 -8.70 11.75 -18.45
N LYS A 10 -8.79 12.90 -19.14
CA LYS A 10 -8.13 13.12 -20.46
C LYS A 10 -6.63 12.85 -20.45
N GLU A 11 -5.96 13.12 -19.33
CA GLU A 11 -4.52 12.89 -19.16
C GLU A 11 -4.17 11.40 -19.16
N LEU A 12 -4.99 10.58 -18.52
CA LEU A 12 -4.84 9.13 -18.51
C LEU A 12 -5.18 8.53 -19.87
N GLU A 13 -6.20 9.06 -20.54
CA GLU A 13 -6.58 8.61 -21.88
C GLU A 13 -5.43 8.78 -22.89
N LYS A 14 -4.68 9.88 -22.83
CA LYS A 14 -3.48 10.08 -23.66
C LYS A 14 -2.43 9.02 -23.39
N LYS A 15 -2.10 8.78 -22.12
CA LYS A 15 -1.11 7.77 -21.72
C LYS A 15 -1.52 6.35 -22.13
N MET A 16 -2.82 6.03 -22.07
CA MET A 16 -3.32 4.73 -22.47
C MET A 16 -3.25 4.49 -23.98
N LYS A 17 -3.41 5.55 -24.80
CA LYS A 17 -3.26 5.45 -26.27
C LYS A 17 -1.81 5.22 -26.71
N GLU A 18 -0.85 5.57 -25.87
CA GLU A 18 0.59 5.36 -26.12
C GLU A 18 1.06 3.94 -25.73
N LEU A 19 0.20 3.15 -25.06
CA LEU A 19 0.55 1.79 -24.68
C LEU A 19 0.49 0.84 -25.89
N PRO A 20 1.47 -0.07 -26.03
CA PRO A 20 1.47 -1.07 -27.10
C PRO A 20 0.48 -2.24 -26.86
N THR A 21 -0.28 -2.20 -25.76
CA THR A 21 -1.17 -3.29 -25.30
C THR A 21 -2.63 -2.92 -25.53
N ASP A 22 -3.50 -3.94 -25.68
CA ASP A 22 -4.95 -3.73 -25.65
C ASP A 22 -5.37 -3.01 -24.36
N VAL A 23 -5.98 -1.85 -24.52
CA VAL A 23 -6.51 -1.00 -23.47
C VAL A 23 -7.47 -1.77 -22.56
N SER A 24 -8.26 -2.69 -23.12
CA SER A 24 -9.23 -3.47 -22.35
C SER A 24 -8.54 -4.43 -21.39
N GLN A 25 -7.51 -5.14 -21.87
CA GLN A 25 -6.71 -6.05 -21.06
C GLN A 25 -5.96 -5.29 -19.96
N PHE A 26 -5.34 -4.16 -20.32
CA PHE A 26 -4.66 -3.29 -19.36
C PHE A 26 -5.58 -2.82 -18.22
N VAL A 27 -6.83 -2.44 -18.55
CA VAL A 27 -7.80 -2.01 -17.54
C VAL A 27 -8.20 -3.15 -16.61
N ILE A 28 -8.34 -4.37 -17.12
CA ILE A 28 -8.64 -5.55 -16.28
C ILE A 28 -7.50 -5.83 -15.31
N GLU A 29 -6.26 -5.88 -15.81
CA GLU A 29 -5.06 -6.11 -14.99
C GLU A 29 -4.93 -5.05 -13.88
N ALA A 30 -5.12 -3.77 -14.22
CA ALA A 30 -5.10 -2.68 -13.24
C ALA A 30 -6.20 -2.81 -12.16
N ILE A 31 -7.39 -3.29 -12.53
CA ILE A 31 -8.48 -3.54 -11.58
C ILE A 31 -8.11 -4.71 -10.65
N GLU A 32 -7.57 -5.81 -11.19
CA GLU A 32 -7.16 -6.97 -10.42
C GLU A 32 -6.04 -6.63 -9.43
N GLU A 33 -5.00 -5.93 -9.88
CA GLU A 33 -3.93 -5.42 -9.01
C GLU A 33 -4.50 -4.55 -7.88
N ARG A 34 -5.41 -3.62 -8.22
CA ARG A 34 -5.99 -2.73 -7.22
C ARG A 34 -6.85 -3.49 -6.20
N LEU A 35 -7.55 -4.54 -6.62
CA LEU A 35 -8.30 -5.42 -5.73
C LEU A 35 -7.36 -6.22 -4.83
N ALA A 36 -6.26 -6.74 -5.37
CA ALA A 36 -5.24 -7.44 -4.60
C ALA A 36 -4.60 -6.54 -3.54
N GLU A 37 -4.21 -5.31 -3.90
CA GLU A 37 -3.70 -4.32 -2.96
C GLU A 37 -4.70 -4.01 -1.84
N ARG A 38 -5.99 -3.83 -2.18
CA ARG A 38 -7.03 -3.56 -1.18
C ARG A 38 -7.22 -4.74 -0.23
N ARG A 39 -7.15 -5.96 -0.74
CA ARG A 39 -7.18 -7.19 0.07
C ARG A 39 -5.96 -7.26 0.99
N LEU A 40 -4.76 -6.99 0.47
CA LEU A 40 -3.52 -6.95 1.26
C LEU A 40 -3.56 -5.88 2.36
N LYS A 41 -4.00 -4.65 2.06
CA LYS A 41 -4.14 -3.57 3.05
C LYS A 41 -5.10 -3.92 4.19
N ARG A 42 -6.15 -4.69 3.89
CA ARG A 42 -7.14 -5.18 4.87
C ARG A 42 -6.75 -6.52 5.49
N SER A 43 -5.73 -7.19 4.96
CA SER A 43 -5.35 -8.52 5.39
C SER A 43 -4.62 -8.44 6.73
N THR A 44 -5.30 -8.88 7.78
CA THR A 44 -4.71 -9.07 9.11
C THR A 44 -3.53 -10.04 9.04
N SER A 45 -3.62 -11.11 8.23
CA SER A 45 -2.54 -12.09 8.11
C SER A 45 -1.27 -11.51 7.48
N PHE A 46 -1.39 -10.59 6.51
CA PHE A 46 -0.24 -9.89 5.94
C PHE A 46 0.42 -8.95 6.97
N ARG A 47 -0.38 -8.23 7.77
CA ARG A 47 0.15 -7.41 8.86
C ARG A 47 0.86 -8.25 9.92
N THR A 48 0.28 -9.39 10.31
CA THR A 48 0.92 -10.34 11.23
C THR A 48 2.22 -10.89 10.66
N LEU A 49 2.29 -11.19 9.35
CA LEU A 49 3.51 -11.64 8.70
C LEU A 49 4.59 -10.57 8.72
N LEU A 50 4.24 -9.31 8.41
CA LEU A 50 5.17 -8.19 8.49
C LEU A 50 5.73 -8.02 9.91
N LEU A 51 4.86 -8.08 10.93
CA LEU A 51 5.30 -8.02 12.34
C LEU A 51 6.27 -9.15 12.66
N LYS A 52 6.00 -10.39 12.27
CA LYS A 52 6.92 -11.51 12.48
C LYS A 52 8.27 -11.33 11.78
N VAL A 53 8.29 -10.71 10.60
CA VAL A 53 9.54 -10.38 9.89
C VAL A 53 10.30 -9.31 10.65
N PHE A 54 9.61 -8.26 11.13
CA PHE A 54 10.22 -7.25 11.99
C PHE A 54 10.80 -7.88 13.26
N ASP A 55 10.04 -8.73 13.95
CA ASP A 55 10.47 -9.40 15.18
C ASP A 55 11.77 -10.19 14.94
N ARG A 56 11.85 -10.95 13.83
CA ARG A 56 13.07 -11.68 13.43
C ARG A 56 14.24 -10.76 13.08
N MET A 57 13.98 -9.65 12.40
CA MET A 57 15.03 -8.66 12.09
C MET A 57 15.57 -7.98 13.35
N THR A 58 14.77 -7.96 14.42
CA THR A 58 15.14 -7.41 15.72
C THR A 58 15.55 -8.46 16.75
N GLU A 59 15.66 -9.73 16.37
CA GLU A 59 15.91 -10.84 17.29
C GLU A 59 17.32 -10.76 17.93
N GLU A 60 18.29 -10.16 17.24
CA GLU A 60 19.62 -9.80 17.77
C GLU A 60 19.75 -8.33 18.18
N SER A 61 18.63 -7.61 18.23
CA SER A 61 18.62 -6.20 18.64
C SER A 61 19.11 -6.06 20.07
N ARG A 62 20.01 -5.10 20.30
CA ARG A 62 20.44 -4.67 21.65
C ARG A 62 19.55 -3.57 22.22
N LEU A 63 18.47 -3.21 21.52
CA LEU A 63 17.55 -2.19 21.97
C LEU A 63 16.76 -2.70 23.17
N SER A 64 16.70 -1.88 24.20
CA SER A 64 15.84 -2.14 25.36
C SER A 64 14.37 -1.90 25.02
N ASP A 65 13.46 -2.38 25.87
CA ASP A 65 12.03 -2.09 25.74
C ASP A 65 11.75 -0.57 25.72
N GLU A 66 12.50 0.22 26.50
CA GLU A 66 12.40 1.68 26.49
C GLU A 66 12.81 2.29 25.15
N ASP A 67 13.87 1.77 24.52
CA ASP A 67 14.31 2.22 23.20
C ASP A 67 13.25 1.93 22.13
N CYS A 68 12.67 0.73 22.15
CA CYS A 68 11.59 0.33 21.26
C CYS A 68 10.36 1.23 21.44
N LEU A 69 10.00 1.53 22.68
CA LEU A 69 8.86 2.40 22.99
C LEU A 69 9.09 3.86 22.54
N ARG A 70 10.32 4.35 22.70
CA ARG A 70 10.73 5.69 22.25
C ARG A 70 10.69 5.78 20.73
N LEU A 71 11.30 4.82 20.02
CA LEU A 71 11.29 4.76 18.56
C LEU A 71 9.86 4.63 18.01
N GLY A 72 9.02 3.79 18.63
CA GLY A 72 7.61 3.66 18.25
C GLY A 72 6.84 4.97 18.38
N LYS A 73 7.06 5.74 19.46
CA LYS A 73 6.44 7.07 19.63
C LYS A 73 6.91 8.08 18.58
N GLU A 74 8.20 8.09 18.24
CA GLU A 74 8.76 8.98 17.21
C GLU A 74 8.21 8.65 15.82
N VAL A 75 8.22 7.36 15.43
CA VAL A 75 7.64 6.90 14.17
C VAL A 75 6.16 7.26 14.09
N ASN A 76 5.39 7.02 15.15
CA ASN A 76 3.96 7.34 15.18
C ASN A 76 3.71 8.84 15.02
N LYS A 77 4.49 9.69 15.70
CA LYS A 77 4.39 11.15 15.54
C LYS A 77 4.66 11.59 14.11
N GLU A 78 5.71 11.05 13.48
CA GLU A 78 6.08 11.45 12.12
C GLU A 78 5.08 10.97 11.08
N VAL A 79 4.56 9.74 11.23
CA VAL A 79 3.46 9.23 10.41
C VAL A 79 2.22 10.10 10.59
N ALA A 80 1.87 10.46 11.82
CA ALA A 80 0.70 11.27 12.09
C ALA A 80 0.81 12.68 11.48
N ARG A 81 2.00 13.30 11.51
CA ARG A 81 2.27 14.56 10.80
C ARG A 81 2.14 14.41 9.28
N ARG A 82 2.76 13.38 8.70
CA ARG A 82 2.74 13.12 7.25
C ARG A 82 1.32 12.98 6.69
N TYR A 83 0.42 12.43 7.50
CA TYR A 83 -0.98 12.23 7.12
C TYR A 83 -1.94 13.27 7.72
N HIS A 84 -1.42 14.35 8.33
CA HIS A 84 -2.21 15.43 8.92
C HIS A 84 -3.25 14.95 9.93
N LEU A 85 -2.90 13.94 10.74
CA LEU A 85 -3.75 13.36 11.78
C LEU A 85 -3.66 14.09 13.12
N VAL A 86 -2.70 15.00 13.26
CA VAL A 86 -2.47 15.90 14.40
C VAL A 86 -1.93 17.21 13.85
N GLU A 87 -2.34 18.32 14.48
CA GLU A 87 -1.95 19.71 14.14
C GLU A 87 -0.45 19.98 14.31
#